data_AF-A0A9X2JQZ6-F1
#
_entry.id   AF-A0A9X2JQZ6-F1
#
_cell.length_a   1.000
_cell.length_b   1.000
_cell.length_c   1.000
_cell.angle_alpha   90.00
_cell.angle_beta   90.00
_cell.angle_gamma   90.00
#
_symmetry.space_group_name_H-M   'P 1'
#
loop_
_entity.id
_entity.type
_entity.pdbx_description
1 polymer ?
#
loop_
_entity_poly.entity_id
_entity_poly.type
_entity_poly.pdbx_seq_one_letter_code
_entity_poly.pdbx_strand_id
1 'polypeptide(L)'
;MVQYLQGRFGIDQGEVMPFSDFENDGPMWAGTGTREVRSPIAFSVPFSMPPLVHLGVTMWDISETAAMRLDLASEEIGATGFTLRVRTWSDSRIARLRVAWIAFGACRDDELWEVD
;
A
#
# COMPACT_ATOMS: atom_id res chain seq x y z
N MET A 1 12.20 21.81 -2.66
CA MET A 1 12.68 20.84 -1.65
C MET A 1 12.20 21.34 -0.30
N VAL A 2 11.43 20.55 0.43
CA VAL A 2 10.88 20.91 1.74
C VAL A 2 11.42 19.90 2.75
N GLN A 3 11.90 20.39 3.88
CA GLN A 3 12.37 19.58 5.00
C GLN A 3 11.35 19.72 6.14
N TYR A 4 10.88 18.61 6.68
CA TYR A 4 10.04 18.59 7.87
C TYR A 4 10.93 18.35 9.09
N LEU A 5 10.95 19.32 10.01
CA LEU A 5 11.64 19.21 11.30
C LEU A 5 10.60 18.95 12.38
N GLN A 6 10.57 17.75 12.95
CA GLN A 6 9.72 17.41 14.09
C GLN A 6 10.45 16.45 15.05
N GLY A 7 10.17 16.59 16.36
CA GLY A 7 10.55 15.60 17.38
C GLY A 7 9.79 14.26 17.23
N ARG A 8 10.00 13.32 18.17
CA ARG A 8 9.44 11.94 18.23
C ARG A 8 8.89 11.40 16.89
N PHE A 9 9.76 10.71 16.16
CA PHE A 9 9.50 10.12 14.84
C PHE A 9 9.14 8.64 14.95
N GLY A 10 8.08 8.23 14.27
CA GLY A 10 7.58 6.85 14.22
C GLY A 10 7.80 6.23 12.85
N ILE A 11 8.06 4.92 12.85
CA ILE A 11 8.09 4.09 11.65
C ILE A 11 7.18 2.89 11.90
N ASP A 12 6.27 2.63 10.98
CA ASP A 12 5.53 1.38 10.90
C ASP A 12 5.74 0.77 9.51
N GLN A 13 5.77 -0.55 9.42
CA GLN A 13 6.02 -1.23 8.16
C GLN A 13 5.37 -2.61 8.13
N GLY A 14 5.10 -3.09 6.93
CA GLY A 14 4.53 -4.41 6.74
C GLY A 14 4.54 -4.86 5.29
N GLU A 15 4.02 -6.06 5.07
CA GLU A 15 3.82 -6.63 3.74
C GLU A 15 2.38 -7.10 3.60
N VAL A 16 1.87 -7.06 2.37
CA VAL A 16 0.55 -7.59 2.02
C VAL A 16 0.59 -8.27 0.66
N MET A 17 -0.17 -9.37 0.53
CA MET A 17 -0.48 -10.01 -0.74
C MET A 17 -1.91 -9.61 -1.13
N PRO A 18 -2.10 -8.52 -1.89
CA PRO A 18 -3.43 -7.99 -2.17
C PRO A 18 -4.32 -8.97 -2.97
N PHE A 19 -3.70 -9.89 -3.71
CA PHE A 19 -4.39 -10.96 -4.43
C PHE A 19 -3.45 -12.12 -4.78
N SER A 20 -4.04 -13.29 -5.09
CA SER A 20 -3.38 -14.47 -5.66
C SER A 20 -4.38 -15.18 -6.57
N ASP A 21 -4.38 -14.80 -7.84
CA ASP A 21 -5.48 -15.06 -8.78
C ASP A 21 -5.23 -16.26 -9.72
N PHE A 22 -4.03 -16.87 -9.69
CA PHE A 22 -3.69 -17.99 -10.58
C PHE A 22 -4.62 -19.19 -10.41
N GLU A 23 -4.88 -19.61 -9.17
CA GLU A 23 -5.59 -20.86 -8.86
C GLU A 23 -7.09 -20.79 -9.16
N ASN A 24 -7.65 -19.58 -9.22
CA ASN A 24 -9.10 -19.35 -9.33
C ASN A 24 -9.49 -18.58 -10.61
N ASP A 25 -8.57 -18.41 -11.56
CA ASP A 25 -8.76 -17.53 -12.73
C ASP A 25 -9.29 -16.14 -12.35
N GLY A 26 -8.69 -15.57 -11.30
CA GLY A 26 -9.14 -14.30 -10.74
C GLY A 26 -8.93 -13.11 -11.69
N PRO A 27 -9.57 -11.96 -11.40
CA PRO A 27 -9.61 -10.82 -12.31
C PRO A 27 -8.23 -10.36 -12.78
N MET A 28 -7.22 -10.32 -11.90
CA MET A 28 -5.88 -9.85 -12.25
C MET A 28 -5.12 -10.81 -13.17
N TRP A 29 -5.48 -12.10 -13.17
CA TRP A 29 -4.88 -13.13 -14.00
C TRP A 29 -5.61 -13.33 -15.33
N ALA A 30 -6.95 -13.44 -15.31
CA ALA A 30 -7.74 -13.82 -16.49
C ALA A 30 -8.43 -12.63 -17.19
N GLY A 31 -8.60 -11.49 -16.51
CA GLY A 31 -9.33 -10.35 -17.02
C GLY A 31 -8.53 -9.47 -18.01
N THR A 32 -9.27 -8.67 -18.79
CA THR A 32 -8.74 -7.64 -19.71
C THR A 32 -9.34 -6.26 -19.41
N GLY A 33 -8.90 -5.20 -20.08
CA GLY A 33 -9.35 -3.82 -19.78
C GLY A 33 -8.65 -3.21 -18.56
N THR A 34 -9.31 -2.35 -17.78
CA THR A 34 -8.76 -1.82 -16.50
C THR A 34 -9.23 -2.69 -15.34
N ARG A 35 -8.33 -3.02 -14.41
CA ARG A 35 -8.62 -3.84 -13.24
C ARG A 35 -7.90 -3.26 -12.02
N GLU A 36 -8.57 -3.26 -10.88
CA GLU A 36 -7.97 -2.81 -9.63
C GLU A 36 -8.39 -3.67 -8.44
N VAL A 37 -7.49 -3.75 -7.46
CA VAL A 37 -7.75 -4.29 -6.12
C VAL A 37 -7.41 -3.21 -5.11
N ARG A 38 -8.29 -3.03 -4.12
CA ARG A 38 -8.11 -2.11 -3.00
C ARG A 38 -8.00 -2.91 -1.71
N SER A 39 -6.93 -2.67 -0.95
CA SER A 39 -6.69 -3.34 0.32
C SER A 39 -6.52 -2.28 1.43
N PRO A 40 -7.44 -2.19 2.40
CA PRO A 40 -7.25 -1.33 3.55
C PRO A 40 -6.13 -1.89 4.44
N ILE A 41 -5.19 -1.04 4.83
CA ILE A 41 -4.05 -1.36 5.69
C ILE A 41 -4.15 -0.53 6.95
N ALA A 42 -4.20 -1.18 8.11
CA ALA A 42 -4.15 -0.52 9.41
C ALA A 42 -2.70 -0.42 9.90
N PHE A 43 -2.35 0.72 10.49
CA PHE A 43 -1.10 0.84 11.24
C PHE A 43 -1.23 0.13 12.59
N SER A 44 -0.12 -0.42 13.06
CA SER A 44 -0.01 -1.10 14.35
C SER A 44 -0.33 -0.15 15.51
N VAL A 45 0.08 1.12 15.37
CA VAL A 45 -0.21 2.22 16.30
C VAL A 45 -0.60 3.45 15.48
N PRO A 46 -1.64 4.20 15.86
CA PRO A 46 -1.99 5.45 15.17
C PRO A 46 -0.88 6.50 15.28
N PHE A 47 -0.57 7.16 14.17
CA PHE A 47 0.26 8.38 14.15
C PHE A 47 -0.52 9.58 14.70
N SER A 48 0.16 10.68 15.02
CA SER A 48 -0.52 11.93 15.46
C SER A 48 -1.14 12.71 14.29
N MET A 49 -0.63 12.52 13.08
CA MET A 49 -1.16 13.06 11.82
C MET A 49 -0.89 12.06 10.69
N PRO A 50 -1.56 12.17 9.53
CA PRO A 50 -1.30 11.28 8.39
C PRO A 50 0.21 11.20 8.06
N PRO A 51 0.83 10.00 8.11
CA PRO A 51 2.25 9.83 7.83
C PRO A 51 2.51 9.89 6.31
N LEU A 52 3.79 9.93 5.92
CA LEU A 52 4.15 9.60 4.55
C LEU A 52 4.20 8.07 4.41
N VAL A 53 3.65 7.53 3.32
CA VAL A 53 3.69 6.09 3.02
C VAL A 53 4.48 5.86 1.74
N HIS A 54 5.45 4.95 1.81
CA HIS A 54 6.17 4.44 0.64
C HIS A 54 5.75 2.99 0.38
N LEU A 55 5.60 2.64 -0.90
CA LEU A 55 5.25 1.29 -1.35
C LEU A 55 6.39 0.72 -2.19
N GLY A 56 6.63 -0.58 -2.04
CA GLY A 56 7.58 -1.32 -2.86
C GLY A 56 7.04 -2.70 -3.23
N VAL A 57 7.27 -3.13 -4.46
CA VAL A 57 7.00 -4.52 -4.86
C VAL A 57 8.12 -5.40 -4.33
N THR A 58 7.78 -6.42 -3.53
CA THR A 58 8.75 -7.39 -3.00
C THR A 58 8.66 -8.76 -3.65
N MET A 59 7.54 -9.07 -4.32
CA MET A 59 7.40 -10.24 -5.19
C MET A 59 6.37 -9.97 -6.28
N TRP A 60 6.62 -10.44 -7.49
CA TRP A 60 5.62 -10.52 -8.54
C TRP A 60 5.68 -11.89 -9.23
N ASP A 61 4.53 -12.36 -9.71
CA ASP A 61 4.39 -13.50 -10.61
C ASP A 61 3.46 -13.07 -11.75
N ILE A 62 4.03 -12.89 -12.94
CA ILE A 62 3.41 -12.18 -14.07
C ILE A 62 3.65 -12.97 -15.35
N SER A 63 2.67 -13.02 -16.25
CA SER A 63 2.82 -13.69 -17.54
C SER A 63 3.92 -13.05 -18.40
N GLU A 64 4.75 -13.87 -19.04
CA GLU A 64 5.75 -13.43 -20.03
C GLU A 64 5.13 -13.04 -21.39
N THR A 65 3.86 -13.38 -21.61
CA THR A 65 3.21 -13.28 -22.93
C THR A 65 2.69 -11.89 -23.29
N ALA A 66 2.66 -10.97 -22.32
CA ALA A 66 2.11 -9.62 -22.49
C ALA A 66 3.02 -8.60 -21.78
N ALA A 67 2.95 -7.33 -22.20
CA ALA A 67 3.71 -6.28 -21.55
C ALA A 67 3.28 -6.10 -20.09
N MET A 68 4.25 -5.96 -19.19
CA MET A 68 4.00 -5.72 -17.77
C MET A 68 3.52 -4.29 -17.54
N ARG A 69 2.34 -4.14 -16.93
CA ARG A 69 1.76 -2.85 -16.56
C ARG A 69 1.19 -2.95 -15.16
N LEU A 70 1.79 -2.23 -14.23
CA LEU A 70 1.45 -2.23 -12.81
C LEU A 70 1.52 -0.80 -12.30
N ASP A 71 0.47 -0.36 -11.63
CA ASP A 71 0.39 0.91 -10.91
C ASP A 71 0.05 0.62 -9.44
N LEU A 72 0.84 1.20 -8.53
CA LEU A 72 0.64 1.13 -7.09
C LEU A 72 0.41 2.54 -6.56
N ALA A 73 -0.57 2.69 -5.68
CA ALA A 73 -0.75 3.93 -4.93
C ALA A 73 -1.18 3.66 -3.50
N SER A 74 -0.67 4.49 -2.60
CA SER A 74 -1.21 4.70 -1.27
C SER A 74 -2.25 5.82 -1.37
N GLU A 75 -3.52 5.48 -1.21
CA GLU A 75 -4.65 6.41 -1.18
C GLU A 75 -5.16 6.60 0.24
N GLU A 76 -5.95 7.66 0.47
CA GLU A 76 -6.73 7.84 1.70
C GLU A 76 -5.89 7.71 2.98
N ILE A 77 -4.65 8.22 2.94
CA ILE A 77 -3.72 8.12 4.07
C ILE A 77 -4.28 8.92 5.25
N GLY A 78 -4.65 8.21 6.31
CA GLY A 78 -5.08 8.76 7.60
C GLY A 78 -4.05 8.48 8.69
N ALA A 79 -4.36 8.90 9.92
CA ALA A 79 -3.51 8.64 11.08
C ALA A 79 -3.50 7.15 11.50
N THR A 80 -4.53 6.38 11.14
CA THR A 80 -4.72 4.99 11.58
C THR A 80 -4.43 3.95 10.49
N GLY A 81 -4.24 4.38 9.24
CA GLY A 81 -4.04 3.48 8.11
C GLY A 81 -4.10 4.19 6.76
N PHE A 82 -4.09 3.39 5.69
CA PHE A 82 -4.23 3.86 4.31
C PHE A 82 -4.87 2.77 3.44
N THR A 83 -5.24 3.12 2.21
CA THR A 83 -5.72 2.16 1.21
C THR A 83 -4.62 1.88 0.19
N LEU A 84 -4.17 0.63 0.08
CA LEU A 84 -3.34 0.18 -1.03
C LEU A 84 -4.22 -0.03 -2.26
N ARG A 85 -3.98 0.72 -3.33
CA ARG A 85 -4.57 0.48 -4.65
C ARG A 85 -3.54 -0.19 -5.56
N VAL A 86 -3.87 -1.37 -6.06
CA VAL A 86 -3.12 -2.04 -7.12
C VAL A 86 -3.94 -2.00 -8.39
N ARG A 87 -3.38 -1.48 -9.48
CA ARG A 87 -4.04 -1.38 -10.77
C ARG A 87 -3.19 -2.00 -11.87
N THR A 88 -3.87 -2.69 -12.80
CA THR A 88 -3.29 -3.14 -14.07
C THR A 88 -4.26 -2.84 -15.21
N TRP A 89 -3.79 -2.92 -16.45
CA TRP A 89 -4.63 -2.65 -17.62
C TRP A 89 -4.21 -3.40 -18.89
N SER A 90 -5.02 -3.26 -19.93
CA SER A 90 -4.87 -3.96 -21.21
C SER A 90 -4.93 -5.47 -21.00
N ASP A 91 -4.08 -6.20 -21.69
CA ASP A 91 -3.84 -7.64 -21.73
C ASP A 91 -2.84 -8.15 -20.68
N SER A 92 -2.38 -7.29 -19.76
CA SER A 92 -1.43 -7.67 -18.71
C SER A 92 -2.06 -8.67 -17.73
N ARG A 93 -1.33 -9.74 -17.38
CA ARG A 93 -1.79 -10.82 -16.50
C ARG A 93 -0.87 -10.98 -15.30
N ILE A 94 -1.40 -10.76 -14.11
CA ILE A 94 -0.65 -10.83 -12.84
C ILE A 94 -1.26 -11.94 -12.00
N ALA A 95 -0.48 -13.00 -11.78
CA ALA A 95 -0.90 -14.18 -11.05
C ALA A 95 -0.86 -13.90 -9.54
N ARG A 96 0.24 -13.31 -9.06
CA ARG A 96 0.45 -12.95 -7.65
C ARG A 96 1.27 -11.67 -7.53
N LEU A 97 1.04 -10.93 -6.46
CA LEU A 97 1.82 -9.74 -6.11
C LEU A 97 2.02 -9.69 -4.60
N ARG A 98 3.21 -9.30 -4.15
CA ARG A 98 3.46 -8.89 -2.77
C ARG A 98 3.97 -7.45 -2.76
N VAL A 99 3.37 -6.64 -1.90
CA VAL A 99 3.71 -5.23 -1.72
C VAL A 99 4.16 -5.04 -0.28
N ALA A 100 5.38 -4.53 -0.09
CA ALA A 100 5.83 -3.97 1.17
C ALA A 100 5.44 -2.50 1.24
N TRP A 101 5.20 -2.03 2.46
CA TRP A 101 4.95 -0.63 2.76
C TRP A 101 5.75 -0.20 3.97
N ILE A 102 6.15 1.07 3.97
CA ILE A 102 6.79 1.75 5.10
C ILE A 102 6.08 3.09 5.30
N ALA A 103 5.57 3.33 6.50
CA ALA A 103 4.99 4.58 6.93
C ALA A 103 5.95 5.30 7.89
N PHE A 104 6.16 6.60 7.67
CA PHE A 104 6.99 7.43 8.53
C PHE A 104 6.32 8.77 8.82
N GLY A 105 6.26 9.14 10.09
CA GLY A 105 5.53 10.32 10.54
C GLY A 105 5.68 10.61 12.03
N ALA A 106 4.98 11.63 12.51
CA ALA A 106 5.00 12.02 13.91
C ALA A 106 4.24 11.00 14.78
N CYS A 107 4.84 10.58 15.89
CA CYS A 107 4.18 9.73 16.88
C CYS A 107 3.08 10.50 17.63
N ARG A 108 2.08 9.78 18.18
CA ARG A 108 1.29 10.32 19.30
C ARG A 108 2.18 10.47 20.52
N ASP A 109 1.94 11.51 21.31
CA ASP A 109 2.57 11.67 22.60
C ASP A 109 1.64 11.08 23.66
N ASP A 110 2.02 9.95 24.24
CA ASP A 110 1.25 9.29 25.30
C ASP A 110 1.23 10.11 26.60
N GLU A 111 2.09 11.14 26.71
CA GLU A 111 2.18 12.04 27.87
C GLU A 111 1.44 13.38 27.65
N LEU A 112 0.90 13.65 26.45
CA LEU A 112 0.04 14.82 26.21
C LEU A 112 -1.31 14.60 26.90
N TRP A 113 -1.46 15.20 28.08
CA TRP A 113 -2.77 15.39 28.68
C TRP A 113 -3.60 16.35 27.82
N GLU A 114 -4.72 15.88 27.29
CA GLU A 114 -5.74 16.76 26.71
C GLU A 114 -6.45 17.48 27.87
N VAL A 115 -6.34 18.81 27.88
CA VAL A 115 -7.06 19.67 28.84
C VAL A 115 -8.24 20.27 28.10
N ASP A 116 -9.46 19.92 28.53
CA ASP A 116 -10.74 20.51 28.07
C ASP A 116 -10.88 21.99 28.48
#